data_AF-A0A9E3NWC0-F1
#
_entry.id   AF-A0A9E3NWC0-F1
#
_cell.length_a   1.000
_cell.length_b   1.000
_cell.length_c   1.000
_cell.angle_alpha   90.00
_cell.angle_beta   90.00
_cell.angle_gamma   90.00
#
_symmetry.space_group_name_H-M   'P 1'
#
loop_
_entity.id
_entity.type
_entity.pdbx_description
1 polymer ?
#
loop_
_entity_poly.entity_id
_entity_poly.type
_entity_poly.pdbx_seq_one_letter_code
_entity_poly.pdbx_strand_id
1 'polypeptide(L)'
;MRRSPPQRWPLVLESAPAPPSKRRHRIAASSFGVAALCAAAFPDAPIPLGVRIVLGVLGLAGIAWAALLRRPPAQASGTYLEADTSGLTRITEEAKKPIVAWESPFGVSLLASYGRPTALLAFTTPTQTRYVPARIDDRSEADDELLARIAVLADLDLVDGVAHDAALTAAATAALVRHVEVRDKDALGRVFLSDGKGTPIALDRATLAIGERSFDLTSQLEWRPLMFHESTGQAAALYQATWIKQAGAEVVLVAPMPASIVPRESSAHREASGKLGRALTRDLRLLQAPAEAPPAREVRVAIDRPFMMAVRRVLDDAPLAARVPLDPPARAHTERRAH
;
A
#
# COMPACT_ATOMS: atom_id res chain seq x y z
N MET A 1 -20.55 25.95 21.28
CA MET A 1 -20.27 24.59 20.75
C MET A 1 -19.39 23.83 21.74
N ARG A 2 -19.61 22.53 21.98
CA ARG A 2 -18.59 21.69 22.64
C ARG A 2 -17.52 21.33 21.60
N ARG A 3 -16.24 21.48 21.92
CA ARG A 3 -15.17 20.85 21.14
C ARG A 3 -15.22 19.35 21.39
N SER A 4 -15.26 18.54 20.33
CA SER A 4 -15.05 17.09 20.45
C SER A 4 -13.64 16.83 21.00
N PRO A 5 -13.45 15.80 21.83
CA PRO A 5 -12.11 15.43 22.29
C PRO A 5 -11.23 15.03 21.08
N PRO A 6 -9.92 15.34 21.10
CA PRO A 6 -9.02 14.97 20.01
C PRO A 6 -8.94 13.44 19.90
N GLN A 7 -8.98 12.93 18.67
CA GLN A 7 -8.80 11.50 18.41
C GLN A 7 -7.31 11.19 18.30
N ARG A 8 -6.90 10.05 18.87
CA ARG A 8 -5.50 9.64 18.97
C ARG A 8 -5.31 8.22 18.46
N TRP A 9 -4.27 8.03 17.65
CA TRP A 9 -3.84 6.71 17.16
C TRP A 9 -2.37 6.51 17.54
N PRO A 10 -2.04 5.57 18.44
CA PRO A 10 -0.66 5.30 18.82
C PRO A 10 0.12 4.68 17.67
N LEU A 11 1.38 5.09 17.52
CA LEU A 11 2.36 4.38 16.72
C LEU A 11 3.05 3.34 17.62
N VAL A 12 3.38 2.20 17.03
CA VAL A 12 3.77 0.99 17.75
C VAL A 12 5.06 0.42 17.16
N LEU A 13 6.03 0.12 18.01
CA LEU A 13 7.30 -0.50 17.63
C LEU A 13 7.11 -2.00 17.39
N GLU A 14 7.98 -2.57 16.55
CA GLU A 14 8.00 -4.01 16.34
C GLU A 14 8.57 -4.75 17.54
N SER A 15 7.82 -5.74 18.03
CA SER A 15 8.43 -6.88 18.70
C SER A 15 8.89 -7.86 17.62
N ALA A 16 10.21 -8.05 17.49
CA ALA A 16 10.89 -8.70 16.37
C ALA A 16 10.13 -9.92 15.76
N PRO A 17 10.08 -10.04 14.42
CA PRO A 17 9.12 -10.90 13.74
C PRO A 17 9.30 -12.38 14.14
N ALA A 18 8.32 -12.90 14.87
CA ALA A 18 8.31 -14.29 15.32
C ALA A 18 8.34 -15.23 14.10
N PRO A 19 9.37 -16.11 13.95
CA PRO A 19 9.56 -16.89 12.73
C PRO A 19 8.33 -17.75 12.39
N PRO A 20 8.04 -17.98 11.09
CA PRO A 20 6.75 -18.51 10.62
C PRO A 20 6.42 -19.91 11.15
N SER A 21 7.42 -20.65 11.64
CA SER A 21 7.22 -21.87 12.43
C SER A 21 6.34 -21.62 13.66
N LYS A 22 6.61 -20.59 14.47
CA LYS A 22 5.93 -20.29 15.74
C LYS A 22 4.41 -20.10 15.55
N ARG A 23 3.96 -19.44 14.48
CA ARG A 23 2.51 -19.27 14.18
C ARG A 23 1.83 -20.62 13.92
N ARG A 24 2.47 -21.52 13.14
CA ARG A 24 1.96 -22.88 12.89
C ARG A 24 1.92 -23.73 14.17
N HIS A 25 2.99 -23.69 14.96
CA HIS A 25 3.09 -24.45 16.21
C HIS A 25 2.06 -23.97 17.25
N ARG A 26 1.81 -22.66 17.33
CA ARG A 26 0.75 -22.10 18.20
C ARG A 26 -0.64 -22.60 17.82
N ILE A 27 -0.99 -22.60 16.53
CA ILE A 27 -2.29 -23.07 16.04
C ILE A 27 -2.44 -24.58 16.30
N ALA A 28 -1.42 -25.37 16.00
CA ALA A 28 -1.42 -26.81 16.30
C ALA A 28 -1.58 -27.08 17.80
N ALA A 29 -0.83 -26.40 18.66
CA ALA A 29 -0.90 -26.54 20.11
C ALA A 29 -2.26 -26.13 20.69
N SER A 30 -2.88 -25.04 20.18
CA SER A 30 -4.22 -24.63 20.62
C SER A 30 -5.31 -25.60 20.16
N SER A 31 -5.25 -26.07 18.91
CA SER A 31 -6.25 -27.01 18.36
C SER A 31 -6.16 -28.37 19.04
N PHE A 32 -4.95 -28.89 19.25
CA PHE A 32 -4.71 -30.11 20.03
C PHE A 32 -5.14 -29.93 21.50
N GLY A 33 -4.82 -28.78 22.10
CA GLY A 33 -5.17 -28.46 23.48
C GLY A 33 -6.68 -28.47 23.73
N VAL A 34 -7.45 -27.82 22.85
CA VAL A 34 -8.92 -27.83 22.88
C VAL A 34 -9.47 -29.23 22.63
N ALA A 35 -8.98 -29.95 21.61
CA ALA A 35 -9.46 -31.30 21.29
C ALA A 35 -9.24 -32.29 22.46
N ALA A 36 -8.08 -32.24 23.13
CA ALA A 36 -7.79 -33.08 24.29
C ALA A 36 -8.66 -32.73 25.51
N LEU A 37 -8.94 -31.45 25.75
CA LEU A 37 -9.88 -31.01 26.79
C LEU A 37 -11.32 -31.44 26.51
N CYS A 38 -11.79 -31.33 25.26
CA CYS A 38 -13.10 -31.86 24.88
C CYS A 38 -13.17 -33.39 25.07
N ALA A 39 -12.15 -34.14 24.64
CA ALA A 39 -12.09 -35.59 24.80
C ALA A 39 -12.05 -36.05 26.28
N ALA A 40 -11.45 -35.24 27.17
CA ALA A 40 -11.47 -35.50 28.60
C ALA A 40 -12.85 -35.22 29.26
N ALA A 41 -13.64 -34.32 28.68
CA ALA A 41 -14.88 -33.81 29.27
C ALA A 41 -16.15 -34.63 28.93
N PHE A 42 -16.16 -35.41 27.85
CA PHE A 42 -17.36 -36.19 27.48
C PHE A 42 -17.59 -37.36 28.45
N PRO A 43 -18.76 -37.43 29.14
CA PRO A 43 -19.02 -38.46 30.14
C PRO A 43 -19.17 -39.85 29.54
N ASP A 44 -19.81 -39.96 28.37
CA ASP A 44 -20.24 -41.23 27.76
C ASP A 44 -19.14 -41.94 26.95
N ALA A 45 -17.98 -41.31 26.76
CA ALA A 45 -16.86 -41.92 26.06
C ALA A 45 -16.25 -43.08 26.89
N PRO A 46 -15.99 -44.27 26.32
CA PRO A 46 -15.43 -45.43 27.04
C PRO A 46 -13.92 -45.29 27.31
N ILE A 47 -13.51 -44.13 27.83
CA ILE A 47 -12.13 -43.72 28.13
C ILE A 47 -11.93 -43.84 29.66
N PRO A 48 -10.98 -44.67 30.14
CA PRO A 48 -10.69 -44.81 31.56
C PRO A 48 -10.33 -43.49 32.26
N LEU A 49 -10.69 -43.35 33.53
CA LEU A 49 -10.50 -42.12 34.32
C LEU A 49 -9.07 -41.55 34.23
N GLY A 50 -8.05 -42.40 34.38
CA GLY A 50 -6.65 -41.98 34.29
C GLY A 50 -6.28 -41.41 32.92
N VAL A 51 -6.85 -41.93 31.84
CA VAL A 51 -6.62 -41.41 30.47
C VAL A 51 -7.31 -40.05 30.31
N ARG A 52 -8.52 -39.86 30.86
CA ARG A 52 -9.20 -38.55 30.88
C ARG A 52 -8.38 -37.49 31.63
N ILE A 53 -7.79 -37.84 32.77
CA ILE A 53 -6.90 -36.95 33.55
C ILE A 53 -5.67 -36.56 32.72
N VAL A 54 -5.00 -37.52 32.08
CA VAL A 54 -3.85 -37.24 31.19
C VAL A 54 -4.23 -36.34 30.01
N LEU A 55 -5.37 -36.60 29.36
CA LEU A 55 -5.89 -35.75 28.28
C LEU A 55 -6.22 -34.32 28.77
N GLY A 56 -6.79 -34.17 29.95
CA GLY A 56 -7.06 -32.86 30.56
C GLY A 56 -5.77 -32.07 30.84
N VAL A 57 -4.75 -32.72 31.40
CA VAL A 57 -3.43 -32.09 31.65
C VAL A 57 -2.73 -31.73 30.34
N LEU A 58 -2.73 -32.61 29.34
CA LEU A 58 -2.19 -32.31 28.01
C LEU A 58 -2.96 -31.18 27.30
N GLY A 59 -4.28 -31.12 27.48
CA GLY A 59 -5.13 -30.06 26.95
C GLY A 59 -4.79 -28.69 27.55
N LEU A 60 -4.73 -28.61 28.88
CA LEU A 60 -4.30 -27.41 29.61
C LEU A 60 -2.86 -27.01 29.27
N ALA A 61 -1.93 -27.96 29.17
CA ALA A 61 -0.55 -27.70 28.77
C ALA A 61 -0.45 -27.17 27.33
N GLY A 62 -1.23 -27.72 26.38
CA GLY A 62 -1.31 -27.22 25.01
C GLY A 62 -1.84 -25.79 24.91
N ILE A 63 -2.87 -25.45 25.69
CA ILE A 63 -3.41 -24.09 25.77
C ILE A 63 -2.43 -23.14 26.46
N ALA A 64 -1.80 -23.55 27.56
CA ALA A 64 -0.80 -22.74 28.27
C ALA A 64 0.44 -22.49 27.40
N TRP A 65 0.92 -23.50 26.66
CA TRP A 65 2.01 -23.36 25.69
C TRP A 65 1.61 -22.44 24.52
N ALA A 66 0.38 -22.56 24.00
CA ALA A 66 -0.13 -21.64 22.99
C ALA A 66 -0.32 -20.19 23.52
N ALA A 67 -0.54 -20.02 24.83
CA ALA A 67 -0.58 -18.73 25.51
C ALA A 67 0.83 -18.14 25.71
N LEU A 68 1.82 -18.95 26.09
CA LEU A 68 3.25 -18.57 26.15
C LEU A 68 3.83 -18.27 24.76
N LEU A 69 3.30 -18.89 23.71
CA LEU A 69 3.58 -18.58 22.29
C LEU A 69 2.74 -17.42 21.73
N ARG A 70 2.03 -16.64 22.55
CA ARG A 70 1.46 -15.35 22.10
C ARG A 70 2.62 -14.39 21.76
N ARG A 71 2.44 -13.56 20.73
CA ARG A 71 3.32 -12.40 20.51
C ARG A 71 3.25 -11.55 21.81
N PRO A 72 4.37 -11.00 22.33
CA PRO A 72 4.27 -9.96 23.34
C PRO A 72 3.41 -8.80 22.81
N PRO A 73 2.68 -8.06 23.67
CA PRO A 73 1.91 -6.92 23.22
C PRO A 73 2.87 -5.89 22.59
N ALA A 74 2.59 -5.48 21.35
CA ALA A 74 3.47 -4.60 20.61
C ALA A 74 3.60 -3.25 21.33
N GLN A 75 4.85 -2.78 21.48
CA GLN A 75 5.20 -1.74 22.44
C GLN A 75 4.88 -0.34 21.91
N ALA A 76 4.12 0.45 22.68
CA ALA A 76 3.83 1.84 22.34
C ALA A 76 5.12 2.66 22.31
N SER A 77 5.34 3.45 21.25
CA SER A 77 6.63 4.10 20.98
C SER A 77 6.80 5.49 21.60
N GLY A 78 5.97 5.84 22.59
CA GLY A 78 5.73 7.23 23.02
C GLY A 78 5.05 8.11 21.96
N THR A 79 5.10 7.73 20.68
CA THR A 79 4.66 8.51 19.54
C THR A 79 3.21 8.20 19.16
N TYR A 80 2.44 9.21 18.79
CA TYR A 80 1.08 9.04 18.29
C TYR A 80 0.72 10.09 17.24
N LEU A 81 -0.38 9.83 16.53
CA LEU A 81 -1.05 10.83 15.72
C LEU A 81 -2.24 11.39 16.49
N GLU A 82 -2.42 12.70 16.46
CA GLU A 82 -3.53 13.43 17.07
C GLU A 82 -4.29 14.19 15.99
N ALA A 83 -5.60 13.95 15.87
CA ALA A 83 -6.53 14.73 15.05
C ALA A 83 -7.46 15.56 15.93
N ASP A 84 -7.54 16.85 15.65
CA ASP A 84 -8.38 17.80 16.37
C ASP A 84 -9.28 18.60 15.40
N THR A 85 -9.69 19.81 15.79
CA THR A 85 -10.47 20.71 14.94
C THR A 85 -9.65 21.45 13.87
N SER A 86 -8.32 21.50 13.99
CA SER A 86 -7.42 22.23 13.09
C SER A 86 -6.70 21.34 12.09
N GLY A 87 -6.26 20.14 12.49
CA GLY A 87 -5.51 19.26 11.60
C GLY A 87 -5.22 17.86 12.15
N LEU A 88 -4.27 17.20 11.49
CA LEU A 88 -3.62 15.97 11.93
C LEU A 88 -2.15 16.27 12.23
N THR A 89 -1.69 15.92 13.43
CA THR A 89 -0.31 16.19 13.89
C THR A 89 0.33 14.91 14.41
N ARG A 90 1.60 14.67 14.09
CA ARG A 90 2.43 13.66 14.77
C ARG A 90 3.01 14.26 16.05
N ILE A 91 2.82 13.57 17.17
CA ILE A 91 3.38 13.91 18.46
C ILE A 91 4.45 12.85 18.77
N THR A 92 5.72 13.24 18.80
CA THR A 92 6.81 12.48 19.44
C THR A 92 7.05 13.04 20.85
N GLU A 93 7.96 12.43 21.62
CA GLU A 93 8.41 12.98 22.91
C GLU A 93 9.17 14.30 22.73
N GLU A 94 9.92 14.44 21.63
CA GLU A 94 10.75 15.61 21.31
C GLU A 94 9.98 16.75 20.61
N ALA A 95 8.95 16.44 19.82
CA ALA A 95 8.40 17.39 18.85
C ALA A 95 6.92 17.15 18.49
N LYS A 96 6.26 18.24 18.07
CA LYS A 96 4.97 18.21 17.38
C LYS A 96 5.19 18.59 15.90
N LYS A 97 4.79 17.71 14.97
CA LYS A 97 4.98 17.91 13.54
C LYS A 97 3.64 17.83 12.79
N PRO A 98 3.12 18.93 12.21
CA PRO A 98 1.87 18.91 11.48
C PRO A 98 1.99 18.05 10.21
N ILE A 99 0.96 17.27 9.92
CA ILE A 99 0.84 16.43 8.74
C ILE A 99 -0.02 17.14 7.69
N VAL A 100 -1.25 17.50 8.08
CA VAL A 100 -2.23 18.26 7.27
C VAL A 100 -3.04 19.18 8.18
N ALA A 101 -3.49 20.33 7.65
CA ALA A 101 -4.49 21.19 8.26
C ALA A 101 -5.82 21.03 7.49
N TRP A 102 -6.96 20.96 8.19
CA TRP A 102 -8.27 20.66 7.59
C TRP A 102 -8.83 21.81 6.75
N GLU A 103 -8.32 23.04 6.96
CA GLU A 103 -8.67 24.23 6.17
C GLU A 103 -7.87 24.36 4.85
N SER A 104 -6.88 23.49 4.62
CA SER A 104 -6.04 23.51 3.41
C SER A 104 -6.36 22.31 2.51
N PRO A 105 -6.26 22.43 1.17
CA PRO A 105 -6.36 21.28 0.27
C PRO A 105 -5.31 20.22 0.61
N PHE A 106 -5.78 18.99 0.85
CA PHE A 106 -4.93 17.83 1.09
C PHE A 106 -5.49 16.59 0.41
N GLY A 107 -4.62 15.60 0.20
CA GLY A 107 -4.94 14.29 -0.36
C GLY A 107 -4.26 13.18 0.43
N VAL A 108 -4.79 11.97 0.32
CA VAL A 108 -4.30 10.78 1.03
C VAL A 108 -4.22 9.61 0.06
N SER A 109 -3.01 9.13 -0.18
CA SER A 109 -2.76 7.86 -0.87
C SER A 109 -2.30 6.81 0.12
N LEU A 110 -2.85 5.60 0.01
CA LEU A 110 -2.40 4.44 0.79
C LEU A 110 -1.62 3.49 -0.14
N LEU A 111 -0.37 3.22 0.24
CA LEU A 111 0.67 2.57 -0.57
C LEU A 111 1.22 1.37 0.20
N ALA A 112 1.60 0.26 -0.45
CA ALA A 112 2.17 -0.90 0.27
C ALA A 112 3.15 -1.74 -0.56
N SER A 113 3.95 -2.55 0.13
CA SER A 113 4.84 -3.58 -0.43
C SER A 113 4.06 -4.68 -1.16
N TYR A 114 4.74 -5.48 -1.98
CA TYR A 114 4.12 -6.53 -2.79
C TYR A 114 3.41 -7.61 -1.93
N GLY A 115 4.02 -7.97 -0.79
CA GLY A 115 3.42 -8.87 0.21
C GLY A 115 2.44 -8.19 1.18
N ARG A 116 2.40 -6.84 1.20
CA ARG A 116 1.59 -5.99 2.10
C ARG A 116 1.77 -6.14 3.64
N PRO A 117 2.87 -6.66 4.23
CA PRO A 117 3.03 -6.55 5.69
C PRO A 117 3.14 -5.09 6.15
N THR A 118 3.75 -4.25 5.31
CA THR A 118 4.07 -2.84 5.55
C THR A 118 3.41 -1.93 4.53
N ALA A 119 3.01 -0.74 4.98
CA ALA A 119 2.32 0.26 4.17
C ALA A 119 2.66 1.69 4.60
N LEU A 120 2.32 2.63 3.73
CA LEU A 120 2.45 4.06 3.92
C LEU A 120 1.13 4.77 3.62
N LEU A 121 0.65 5.52 4.61
CA LEU A 121 -0.28 6.63 4.36
C LEU A 121 0.56 7.84 3.93
N ALA A 122 0.52 8.16 2.65
CA ALA A 122 1.10 9.37 2.08
C ALA A 122 0.06 10.49 2.12
N PHE A 123 0.21 11.42 3.06
CA PHE A 123 -0.55 12.67 3.10
C PHE A 123 0.17 13.70 2.22
N THR A 124 -0.54 14.26 1.26
CA THR A 124 -0.01 15.26 0.31
C THR A 124 -0.77 16.57 0.43
N THR A 125 -0.06 17.69 0.46
CA THR A 125 -0.60 19.05 0.26
C THR A 125 0.13 19.71 -0.92
N PRO A 126 -0.35 20.85 -1.45
CA PRO A 126 0.39 21.63 -2.45
C PRO A 126 1.81 22.09 -2.05
N THR A 127 2.24 21.87 -0.80
CA THR A 127 3.52 22.33 -0.25
C THR A 127 4.36 21.24 0.42
N GLN A 128 3.80 20.07 0.74
CA GLN A 128 4.54 18.98 1.40
C GLN A 128 3.90 17.60 1.22
N THR A 129 4.75 16.58 1.12
CA THR A 129 4.37 15.18 1.35
C THR A 129 4.82 14.73 2.75
N ARG A 130 3.95 13.97 3.45
CA ARG A 130 4.16 13.48 4.81
C ARG A 130 3.70 12.03 4.92
N TYR A 131 4.67 11.14 5.15
CA TYR A 131 4.46 9.69 5.21
C TYR A 131 4.20 9.22 6.65
N VAL A 132 3.16 8.41 6.84
CA VAL A 132 2.81 7.71 8.08
C VAL A 132 2.98 6.20 7.88
N PRO A 133 3.90 5.55 8.61
CA PRO A 133 4.04 4.09 8.60
C PRO A 133 2.79 3.37 9.11
N ALA A 134 2.43 2.27 8.44
CA ALA A 134 1.31 1.41 8.75
C ALA A 134 1.70 -0.07 8.60
N ARG A 135 1.09 -0.94 9.42
CA ARG A 135 1.24 -2.40 9.40
C ARG A 135 -0.10 -3.02 9.02
N ILE A 136 -0.10 -4.00 8.11
CA ILE A 136 -1.32 -4.69 7.65
C ILE A 136 -1.37 -6.19 8.00
N ASP A 137 -0.49 -6.58 8.93
CA ASP A 137 -0.56 -7.82 9.70
C ASP A 137 -1.91 -7.96 10.45
N ASP A 138 -2.39 -9.21 10.57
CA ASP A 138 -3.52 -9.63 11.43
C ASP A 138 -4.81 -8.76 11.28
N ARG A 139 -5.09 -8.30 10.04
CA ARG A 139 -6.26 -7.49 9.62
C ARG A 139 -7.60 -8.25 9.58
N SER A 140 -8.72 -7.53 9.49
CA SER A 140 -10.08 -8.08 9.35
C SER A 140 -10.66 -7.97 7.93
N GLU A 141 -11.67 -8.78 7.58
CA GLU A 141 -12.38 -8.70 6.29
C GLU A 141 -13.08 -7.35 6.06
N ALA A 142 -13.44 -6.63 7.13
CA ALA A 142 -14.02 -5.29 7.03
C ALA A 142 -12.96 -4.23 6.67
N ASP A 143 -11.70 -4.45 7.07
CA ASP A 143 -10.59 -3.59 6.65
C ASP A 143 -10.15 -3.95 5.22
N ASP A 144 -10.26 -5.21 4.78
CA ASP A 144 -9.87 -5.66 3.42
C ASP A 144 -10.51 -4.87 2.27
N GLU A 145 -11.68 -4.25 2.45
CA GLU A 145 -12.27 -3.36 1.42
C GLU A 145 -11.54 -2.00 1.35
N LEU A 146 -11.28 -1.39 2.50
CA LEU A 146 -10.50 -0.14 2.59
C LEU A 146 -9.06 -0.38 2.11
N LEU A 147 -8.51 -1.55 2.42
CA LEU A 147 -7.17 -1.98 2.05
C LEU A 147 -7.10 -2.50 0.58
N ALA A 148 -8.21 -2.85 -0.06
CA ALA A 148 -8.23 -3.10 -1.51
C ALA A 148 -7.90 -1.82 -2.30
N ARG A 149 -8.19 -0.64 -1.74
CA ARG A 149 -7.85 0.67 -2.33
C ARG A 149 -6.35 0.99 -2.30
N ILE A 150 -5.53 0.23 -1.56
CA ILE A 150 -4.06 0.36 -1.55
C ILE A 150 -3.48 0.21 -2.95
N ALA A 151 -2.64 1.15 -3.39
CA ALA A 151 -1.77 0.97 -4.55
C ALA A 151 -0.52 0.15 -4.16
N VAL A 152 -0.29 -0.95 -4.88
CA VAL A 152 0.91 -1.77 -4.68
C VAL A 152 2.11 -1.08 -5.31
N LEU A 153 3.15 -0.90 -4.49
CA LEU A 153 4.47 -0.46 -4.89
C LEU A 153 5.41 -1.66 -4.96
N ALA A 154 6.57 -1.44 -5.57
CA ALA A 154 7.72 -2.27 -5.30
C ALA A 154 8.28 -1.97 -3.91
N ASP A 155 8.87 -2.98 -3.27
CA ASP A 155 9.26 -2.90 -1.86
C ASP A 155 10.32 -1.80 -1.58
N LEU A 156 11.12 -1.44 -2.60
CA LEU A 156 12.14 -0.37 -2.56
C LEU A 156 11.59 1.06 -2.82
N ASP A 157 10.28 1.25 -2.95
CA ASP A 157 9.64 2.58 -2.91
C ASP A 157 9.04 2.90 -1.53
N LEU A 158 8.96 1.93 -0.63
CA LEU A 158 8.77 2.19 0.77
C LEU A 158 10.10 2.74 1.30
N VAL A 159 10.13 4.04 1.61
CA VAL A 159 11.31 4.76 2.13
C VAL A 159 12.01 3.93 3.23
N ASP A 160 13.28 3.56 3.06
CA ASP A 160 13.92 2.44 3.78
C ASP A 160 13.84 2.48 5.33
N GLY A 161 13.70 3.66 5.93
CA GLY A 161 13.48 3.81 7.38
C GLY A 161 12.11 3.32 7.88
N VAL A 162 11.08 3.33 7.02
CA VAL A 162 9.67 3.08 7.36
C VAL A 162 9.41 1.68 7.93
N ALA A 163 10.20 0.69 7.52
CA ALA A 163 10.09 -0.67 8.03
C ALA A 163 10.53 -0.81 9.51
N HIS A 164 11.37 0.11 9.98
CA HIS A 164 11.96 0.12 11.33
C HIS A 164 11.31 1.16 12.25
N ASP A 165 10.62 2.15 11.69
CA ASP A 165 9.85 3.17 12.41
C ASP A 165 8.65 2.58 13.19
N ALA A 166 8.20 3.33 14.20
CA ALA A 166 6.93 3.08 14.86
C ALA A 166 5.75 3.32 13.91
N ALA A 167 4.84 2.35 13.81
CA ALA A 167 3.79 2.31 12.80
C ALA A 167 2.38 2.13 13.38
N LEU A 168 1.37 2.57 12.63
CA LEU A 168 -0.04 2.28 12.93
C LEU A 168 -0.32 0.78 12.76
N THR A 169 -1.20 0.23 13.60
CA THR A 169 -1.80 -1.10 13.36
C THR A 169 -2.86 -1.03 12.27
N ALA A 170 -3.22 -2.15 11.63
CA ALA A 170 -4.24 -2.20 10.58
C ALA A 170 -5.56 -1.52 10.99
N ALA A 171 -6.05 -1.81 12.20
CA ALA A 171 -7.25 -1.20 12.76
C ALA A 171 -7.10 0.31 13.01
N ALA A 172 -5.92 0.78 13.45
CA ALA A 172 -5.65 2.20 13.64
C ALA A 172 -5.53 2.95 12.30
N THR A 173 -4.89 2.35 11.29
CA THR A 173 -4.84 2.85 9.91
C THR A 173 -6.24 2.98 9.32
N ALA A 174 -7.06 1.95 9.42
CA ALA A 174 -8.43 1.97 8.91
C ALA A 174 -9.32 2.96 9.68
N ALA A 175 -9.14 3.12 11.00
CA ALA A 175 -9.82 4.15 11.79
C ALA A 175 -9.41 5.58 11.39
N LEU A 176 -8.11 5.82 11.11
CA LEU A 176 -7.61 7.11 10.64
C LEU A 176 -8.13 7.45 9.23
N VAL A 177 -8.13 6.49 8.29
CA VAL A 177 -8.70 6.71 6.95
C VAL A 177 -10.19 7.01 7.04
N ARG A 178 -10.96 6.27 7.85
CA ARG A 178 -12.38 6.57 8.10
C ARG A 178 -12.59 7.96 8.75
N HIS A 179 -11.67 8.43 9.60
CA HIS A 179 -11.72 9.82 10.10
C HIS A 179 -11.51 10.83 8.99
N VAL A 180 -10.55 10.59 8.09
CA VAL A 180 -10.28 11.46 6.93
C VAL A 180 -11.50 11.50 6.00
N GLU A 181 -12.08 10.36 5.62
CA GLU A 181 -13.27 10.28 4.76
C GLU A 181 -14.48 11.03 5.35
N VAL A 182 -14.58 11.14 6.68
CA VAL A 182 -15.63 11.91 7.38
C VAL A 182 -15.36 13.42 7.38
N ARG A 183 -14.10 13.88 7.16
CA ARG A 183 -13.76 15.30 6.99
C ARG A 183 -13.80 15.74 5.53
N ASP A 184 -13.22 14.93 4.66
CA ASP A 184 -13.23 15.10 3.20
C ASP A 184 -13.32 13.71 2.55
N LYS A 185 -14.51 13.42 2.00
CA LYS A 185 -14.84 12.16 1.33
C LYS A 185 -14.02 11.93 0.04
N ASP A 186 -13.51 12.98 -0.57
CA ASP A 186 -12.79 12.96 -1.85
C ASP A 186 -11.26 13.10 -1.66
N ALA A 187 -10.77 13.30 -0.42
CA ALA A 187 -9.35 13.34 -0.14
C ALA A 187 -8.63 12.00 -0.36
N LEU A 188 -9.33 10.86 -0.25
CA LEU A 188 -8.73 9.55 -0.50
C LEU A 188 -8.54 9.31 -2.00
N GLY A 189 -7.29 9.13 -2.44
CA GLY A 189 -6.93 9.05 -3.86
C GLY A 189 -6.62 10.40 -4.51
N ARG A 190 -6.95 11.52 -3.85
CA ARG A 190 -6.41 12.83 -4.22
C ARG A 190 -4.90 12.87 -3.94
N VAL A 191 -4.14 13.50 -4.82
CA VAL A 191 -2.67 13.62 -4.73
C VAL A 191 -2.24 15.03 -5.10
N PHE A 192 -1.34 15.62 -4.31
CA PHE A 192 -0.66 16.89 -4.62
C PHE A 192 0.86 16.67 -4.62
N LEU A 193 1.53 17.06 -5.70
CA LEU A 193 2.96 16.91 -5.92
C LEU A 193 3.50 18.12 -6.69
N SER A 194 4.82 18.16 -6.87
CA SER A 194 5.49 19.02 -7.83
C SER A 194 6.52 18.23 -8.63
N ASP A 195 6.78 18.62 -9.88
CA ASP A 195 7.93 18.10 -10.62
C ASP A 195 9.27 18.65 -10.08
N GLY A 196 10.38 18.17 -10.62
CA GLY A 196 11.74 18.63 -10.25
C GLY A 196 12.07 20.09 -10.56
N LYS A 197 11.13 20.87 -11.11
CA LYS A 197 11.22 22.33 -11.32
C LYS A 197 10.23 23.12 -10.43
N GLY A 198 9.39 22.44 -9.65
CA GLY A 198 8.30 23.05 -8.88
C GLY A 198 6.98 23.17 -9.63
N THR A 199 6.85 22.60 -10.84
CA THR A 199 5.59 22.59 -11.60
C THR A 199 4.54 21.78 -10.84
N PRO A 200 3.38 22.33 -10.45
CA PRO A 200 2.40 21.61 -9.65
C PRO A 200 1.76 20.45 -10.44
N ILE A 201 1.59 19.31 -9.77
CA ILE A 201 0.88 18.14 -10.25
C ILE A 201 -0.23 17.85 -9.22
N ALA A 202 -1.49 17.98 -9.62
CA ALA A 202 -2.65 17.74 -8.77
C ALA A 202 -3.58 16.72 -9.44
N LEU A 203 -3.86 15.63 -8.74
CA LEU A 203 -4.86 14.63 -9.13
C LEU A 203 -6.03 14.75 -8.15
N ASP A 204 -7.18 15.20 -8.63
CA ASP A 204 -8.39 15.39 -7.82
C ASP A 204 -9.60 14.81 -8.54
N ARG A 205 -9.77 13.49 -8.40
CA ARG A 205 -10.89 12.65 -8.82
C ARG A 205 -11.35 12.77 -10.28
N ALA A 206 -11.95 13.92 -10.64
CA ALA A 206 -12.40 14.26 -11.98
C ALA A 206 -11.33 14.97 -12.81
N THR A 207 -10.25 15.47 -12.20
CA THR A 207 -9.22 16.27 -12.88
C THR A 207 -7.80 15.78 -12.57
N LEU A 208 -6.95 15.78 -13.59
CA LEU A 208 -5.49 15.74 -13.45
C LEU A 208 -4.90 17.05 -14.01
N ALA A 209 -4.39 17.92 -13.14
CA ALA A 209 -3.75 19.18 -13.50
C ALA A 209 -2.22 19.08 -13.38
N ILE A 210 -1.50 19.61 -14.37
CA ILE A 210 -0.05 19.50 -14.53
C ILE A 210 0.49 20.84 -15.09
N GLY A 211 0.85 21.74 -14.18
CA GLY A 211 1.09 23.15 -14.49
C GLY A 211 -0.18 23.80 -15.05
N GLU A 212 -0.07 24.36 -16.24
CA GLU A 212 -1.20 24.98 -16.98
C GLU A 212 -2.07 23.96 -17.72
N ARG A 213 -1.62 22.72 -17.89
CA ARG A 213 -2.40 21.65 -18.55
C ARG A 213 -3.38 21.02 -17.58
N SER A 214 -4.60 20.78 -18.03
CA SER A 214 -5.64 20.09 -17.26
C SER A 214 -6.28 18.99 -18.11
N PHE A 215 -6.48 17.82 -17.51
CA PHE A 215 -7.10 16.66 -18.13
C PHE A 215 -8.36 16.28 -17.32
N ASP A 216 -9.53 16.33 -17.97
CA ASP A 216 -10.81 15.91 -17.42
C ASP A 216 -10.94 14.38 -17.53
N LEU A 217 -10.87 13.72 -16.38
CA LEU A 217 -10.97 12.27 -16.20
C LEU A 217 -12.40 11.74 -16.36
N THR A 218 -13.39 12.61 -16.46
CA THR A 218 -14.78 12.26 -16.79
C THR A 218 -15.09 12.34 -18.29
N SER A 219 -14.26 13.03 -19.07
CA SER A 219 -14.30 13.09 -20.54
C SER A 219 -13.41 12.02 -21.20
N GLN A 220 -13.57 11.83 -22.51
CA GLN A 220 -12.70 10.92 -23.27
C GLN A 220 -11.24 11.37 -23.22
N LEU A 221 -10.35 10.45 -22.86
CA LEU A 221 -8.89 10.65 -22.85
C LEU A 221 -8.18 9.39 -23.33
N GLU A 222 -7.03 9.56 -23.97
CA GLU A 222 -6.14 8.48 -24.36
C GLU A 222 -5.02 8.36 -23.32
N TRP A 223 -4.72 7.14 -22.84
CA TRP A 223 -3.54 6.92 -22.00
C TRP A 223 -2.91 5.55 -22.22
N ARG A 224 -1.61 5.44 -21.89
CA ARG A 224 -0.87 4.17 -21.92
C ARG A 224 0.39 4.21 -21.02
N PRO A 225 0.73 3.11 -20.32
CA PRO A 225 2.03 2.98 -19.68
C PRO A 225 3.10 2.66 -20.73
N LEU A 226 4.32 3.17 -20.54
CA LEU A 226 5.49 2.83 -21.37
C LEU A 226 6.77 2.85 -20.51
N MET A 227 7.83 2.21 -20.96
CA MET A 227 9.16 2.30 -20.37
C MET A 227 10.20 2.57 -21.45
N PHE A 228 11.22 3.36 -21.13
CA PHE A 228 12.30 3.69 -22.06
C PHE A 228 13.64 3.72 -21.33
N HIS A 229 14.72 3.56 -22.08
CA HIS A 229 16.06 3.83 -21.59
C HIS A 229 16.54 5.16 -22.18
N GLU A 230 17.31 5.93 -21.40
CA GLU A 230 18.04 7.09 -21.90
C GLU A 230 19.50 6.96 -21.47
N SER A 231 20.41 7.05 -22.45
CA SER A 231 21.85 7.01 -22.23
C SER A 231 22.41 8.42 -22.30
N THR A 232 23.13 8.81 -21.26
CA THR A 232 23.88 10.07 -21.18
C THR A 232 25.37 9.75 -21.03
N GLY A 233 26.00 9.39 -22.15
CA GLY A 233 27.41 9.04 -22.22
C GLY A 233 27.71 7.69 -21.55
N GLN A 234 28.25 7.73 -20.33
CA GLN A 234 28.68 6.54 -19.57
C GLN A 234 27.60 5.98 -18.63
N ALA A 235 26.44 6.64 -18.52
CA ALA A 235 25.34 6.20 -17.68
C ALA A 235 24.08 5.95 -18.52
N ALA A 236 23.43 4.81 -18.31
CA ALA A 236 22.12 4.49 -18.86
C ALA A 236 21.09 4.40 -17.73
N ALA A 237 20.04 5.21 -17.80
CA ALA A 237 18.94 5.19 -16.86
C ALA A 237 17.69 4.59 -17.52
N LEU A 238 17.01 3.70 -16.81
CA LEU A 238 15.74 3.11 -17.22
C LEU A 238 14.60 3.86 -16.53
N TYR A 239 13.58 4.25 -17.28
CA TYR A 239 12.45 5.04 -16.81
C TYR A 239 11.13 4.30 -17.04
N GLN A 240 10.21 4.43 -16.09
CA GLN A 240 8.79 4.19 -16.33
C GLN A 240 8.10 5.52 -16.64
N ALA A 241 7.10 5.44 -17.51
CA ALA A 241 6.32 6.59 -17.90
C ALA A 241 4.84 6.26 -18.08
N THR A 242 4.01 7.29 -18.04
CA THR A 242 2.59 7.22 -18.39
C THR A 242 2.30 8.36 -19.35
N TRP A 243 2.01 8.01 -20.60
CA TRP A 243 1.61 8.96 -21.64
C TRP A 243 0.10 9.18 -21.54
N ILE A 244 -0.32 10.44 -21.63
CA ILE A 244 -1.69 10.92 -21.42
C ILE A 244 -1.98 12.00 -22.46
N LYS A 245 -3.14 11.91 -23.12
CA LYS A 245 -3.54 12.86 -24.17
C LYS A 245 -5.06 13.10 -24.15
N GLN A 246 -5.46 14.36 -24.28
CA GLN A 246 -6.86 14.77 -24.36
C GLN A 246 -6.96 16.14 -25.05
N ALA A 247 -7.98 16.34 -25.90
CA ALA A 247 -8.29 17.64 -26.53
C ALA A 247 -7.09 18.35 -27.23
N GLY A 248 -6.10 17.57 -27.70
CA GLY A 248 -4.86 18.09 -28.30
C GLY A 248 -3.73 18.39 -27.32
N ALA A 249 -3.99 18.41 -26.00
CA ALA A 249 -2.96 18.48 -24.97
C ALA A 249 -2.32 17.10 -24.74
N GLU A 250 -0.99 17.07 -24.56
CA GLU A 250 -0.21 15.86 -24.33
C GLU A 250 0.75 16.01 -23.15
N VAL A 251 0.91 14.94 -22.37
CA VAL A 251 1.85 14.79 -21.25
C VAL A 251 2.46 13.40 -21.27
N VAL A 252 3.72 13.31 -20.88
CA VAL A 252 4.34 12.08 -20.38
C VAL A 252 4.79 12.29 -18.94
N LEU A 253 4.09 11.68 -17.97
CA LEU A 253 4.60 11.58 -16.61
C LEU A 253 5.77 10.58 -16.61
N VAL A 254 6.91 10.93 -16.02
CA VAL A 254 8.14 10.11 -16.00
C VAL A 254 8.67 9.96 -14.59
N ALA A 255 9.05 8.73 -14.23
CA ALA A 255 9.79 8.43 -13.01
C ALA A 255 10.91 7.41 -13.32
N PRO A 256 12.02 7.40 -12.55
CA PRO A 256 13.01 6.32 -12.65
C PRO A 256 12.36 4.95 -12.46
N MET A 257 12.95 3.91 -13.06
CA MET A 257 12.58 2.54 -12.71
C MET A 257 13.12 2.17 -11.33
N PRO A 258 12.24 1.85 -10.40
CA PRO A 258 12.90 0.61 -8.78
C PRO A 258 13.84 -0.51 -9.23
N ALA A 259 14.86 -0.83 -8.43
CA ALA A 259 15.77 -1.95 -8.69
C ALA A 259 15.12 -3.36 -8.55
N SER A 260 13.84 -3.47 -8.19
CA SER A 260 13.12 -4.76 -8.13
C SER A 260 11.61 -4.57 -8.36
N ILE A 261 11.08 -5.08 -9.47
CA ILE A 261 9.63 -5.26 -9.70
C ILE A 261 9.20 -6.71 -9.37
N VAL A 262 10.18 -7.61 -9.23
CA VAL A 262 9.98 -9.03 -8.95
C VAL A 262 9.61 -9.24 -7.48
N PRO A 263 8.58 -10.03 -7.16
CA PRO A 263 8.22 -10.39 -5.79
C PRO A 263 9.37 -11.13 -5.09
N ARG A 264 9.83 -10.61 -3.95
CA ARG A 264 10.86 -11.27 -3.13
C ARG A 264 10.29 -12.29 -2.14
N GLU A 265 8.97 -12.25 -1.90
CA GLU A 265 8.30 -13.09 -0.90
C GLU A 265 7.40 -14.18 -1.50
N SER A 266 7.62 -15.42 -1.05
CA SER A 266 6.70 -16.55 -1.28
C SER A 266 5.37 -16.42 -0.52
N SER A 267 5.26 -15.46 0.41
CA SER A 267 4.05 -15.08 1.14
C SER A 267 2.90 -14.70 0.21
N ALA A 268 3.18 -13.99 -0.88
CA ALA A 268 2.17 -13.33 -1.70
C ALA A 268 1.14 -14.28 -2.34
N HIS A 269 1.50 -15.54 -2.60
CA HIS A 269 0.58 -16.54 -3.12
C HIS A 269 -0.52 -16.97 -2.12
N ARG A 270 -0.39 -16.68 -0.82
CA ARG A 270 -1.43 -16.94 0.17
C ARG A 270 -2.43 -15.80 0.38
N GLU A 271 -2.10 -14.58 -0.05
CA GLU A 271 -2.98 -13.41 0.10
C GLU A 271 -3.68 -13.01 -1.21
N ALA A 272 -3.48 -13.79 -2.27
CA ALA A 272 -4.04 -13.58 -3.60
C ALA A 272 -5.54 -13.92 -3.74
N SER A 273 -6.26 -14.20 -2.65
CA SER A 273 -7.71 -14.46 -2.64
C SER A 273 -8.55 -13.19 -2.46
N GLY A 274 -9.78 -13.18 -2.98
CA GLY A 274 -10.79 -12.17 -2.65
C GLY A 274 -10.63 -10.80 -3.33
N LYS A 275 -10.83 -9.70 -2.57
CA LYS A 275 -10.72 -8.32 -3.08
C LYS A 275 -9.26 -7.90 -3.29
N LEU A 276 -8.36 -8.20 -2.34
CA LEU A 276 -6.94 -7.83 -2.44
C LEU A 276 -6.23 -8.49 -3.62
N GLY A 277 -6.45 -9.80 -3.84
CA GLY A 277 -5.85 -10.48 -4.99
C GLY A 277 -6.22 -9.87 -6.34
N ARG A 278 -7.47 -9.39 -6.49
CA ARG A 278 -7.91 -8.65 -7.68
C ARG A 278 -7.26 -7.28 -7.80
N ALA A 279 -7.13 -6.53 -6.70
CA ALA A 279 -6.43 -5.25 -6.68
C ALA A 279 -4.94 -5.39 -7.04
N LEU A 280 -4.24 -6.37 -6.47
CA LEU A 280 -2.86 -6.74 -6.83
C LEU A 280 -2.74 -7.13 -8.32
N THR A 281 -3.69 -7.92 -8.83
CA THR A 281 -3.71 -8.33 -10.24
C THR A 281 -3.91 -7.14 -11.19
N ARG A 282 -4.77 -6.17 -10.82
CA ARG A 282 -4.91 -4.91 -11.56
C ARG A 282 -3.60 -4.14 -11.54
N ASP A 283 -3.02 -3.91 -10.38
CA ASP A 283 -1.79 -3.13 -10.21
C ASP A 283 -0.62 -3.71 -11.02
N LEU A 284 -0.50 -5.04 -11.13
CA LEU A 284 0.50 -5.68 -11.98
C LEU A 284 0.28 -5.44 -13.47
N ARG A 285 -0.96 -5.39 -13.93
CA ARG A 285 -1.33 -5.00 -15.32
C ARG A 285 -1.16 -3.49 -15.58
N LEU A 286 -1.02 -2.68 -14.53
CA LEU A 286 -0.71 -1.25 -14.59
C LEU A 286 0.80 -0.98 -14.48
N LEU A 287 1.55 -1.85 -13.82
CA LEU A 287 3.02 -1.83 -13.80
C LEU A 287 3.63 -2.31 -15.13
N GLN A 288 2.98 -3.27 -15.80
CA GLN A 288 3.39 -3.77 -17.11
C GLN A 288 3.40 -2.64 -18.16
N ALA A 289 4.58 -2.38 -18.71
CA ALA A 289 4.84 -1.34 -19.68
C ALA A 289 5.77 -1.90 -20.79
N PRO A 290 5.52 -1.61 -22.09
CA PRO A 290 6.40 -1.98 -23.20
C PRO A 290 7.66 -1.12 -23.23
N ALA A 291 8.74 -1.67 -23.80
CA ALA A 291 9.93 -0.90 -24.13
C ALA A 291 9.68 -0.07 -25.42
N GLU A 292 9.82 1.25 -25.31
CA GLU A 292 9.59 2.20 -26.40
C GLU A 292 10.75 3.20 -26.57
N ALA A 293 10.71 3.96 -27.66
CA ALA A 293 11.59 5.09 -27.86
C ALA A 293 11.35 6.17 -26.78
N PRO A 294 12.40 6.88 -26.32
CA PRO A 294 12.26 7.94 -25.31
C PRO A 294 11.39 9.10 -25.86
N PRO A 295 10.27 9.46 -25.21
CA PRO A 295 9.40 10.54 -25.68
C PRO A 295 10.11 11.90 -25.74
N ALA A 296 9.59 12.83 -26.55
CA ALA A 296 10.15 14.17 -26.69
C ALA A 296 10.24 14.90 -25.33
N ARG A 297 11.30 15.67 -25.06
CA ARG A 297 11.63 16.15 -23.69
C ARG A 297 10.64 17.22 -23.18
N GLU A 298 10.02 17.94 -24.10
CA GLU A 298 9.03 19.00 -23.88
C GLU A 298 7.67 18.50 -23.36
N VAL A 299 7.26 17.26 -23.69
CA VAL A 299 6.04 16.66 -23.13
C VAL A 299 6.29 15.96 -21.78
N ARG A 300 7.55 15.73 -21.40
CA ARG A 300 7.90 15.04 -20.14
C ARG A 300 7.71 15.93 -18.92
N VAL A 301 7.14 15.35 -17.88
CA VAL A 301 7.05 15.93 -16.53
C VAL A 301 7.50 14.88 -15.53
N ALA A 302 8.40 15.24 -14.62
CA ALA A 302 8.88 14.32 -13.58
C ALA A 302 7.81 14.13 -12.48
N ILE A 303 7.62 12.90 -12.00
CA ILE A 303 6.72 12.60 -10.88
C ILE A 303 7.42 11.71 -9.86
N ASP A 304 7.11 11.91 -8.58
CA ASP A 304 7.56 11.03 -7.49
C ASP A 304 7.14 9.58 -7.76
N ARG A 305 8.14 8.67 -7.83
CA ARG A 305 7.96 7.27 -8.24
C ARG A 305 6.82 6.53 -7.51
N PRO A 306 6.60 6.69 -6.18
CA PRO A 306 5.48 6.05 -5.48
C PRO A 306 4.10 6.41 -6.01
N PHE A 307 3.93 7.61 -6.59
CA PHE A 307 2.61 8.10 -7.03
C PHE A 307 2.28 7.79 -8.49
N MET A 308 3.25 7.29 -9.29
CA MET A 308 3.00 6.81 -10.66
C MET A 308 1.86 5.76 -10.68
N MET A 309 1.80 4.90 -9.67
CA MET A 309 0.73 3.90 -9.52
C MET A 309 -0.61 4.48 -9.07
N ALA A 310 -0.62 5.57 -8.29
CA ALA A 310 -1.86 6.27 -7.95
C ALA A 310 -2.49 6.88 -9.21
N VAL A 311 -1.68 7.57 -10.04
CA VAL A 311 -2.16 8.16 -11.30
C VAL A 311 -2.64 7.09 -12.28
N ARG A 312 -1.86 6.03 -12.53
CA ARG A 312 -2.26 4.94 -13.45
C ARG A 312 -3.58 4.27 -13.04
N ARG A 313 -3.88 4.18 -11.74
CA ARG A 313 -5.15 3.62 -11.25
C ARG A 313 -6.33 4.53 -11.53
N VAL A 314 -6.20 5.83 -11.30
CA VAL A 314 -7.28 6.77 -11.58
C VAL A 314 -7.54 6.89 -13.09
N LEU A 315 -6.51 6.70 -13.93
CA LEU A 315 -6.66 6.58 -15.39
C LEU A 315 -7.32 5.25 -15.83
N ASP A 316 -7.13 4.15 -15.11
CA ASP A 316 -7.76 2.83 -15.36
C ASP A 316 -9.22 2.79 -14.84
N ASP A 317 -9.52 3.56 -13.79
CA ASP A 317 -10.86 3.70 -13.18
C ASP A 317 -11.70 4.85 -13.82
N ALA A 318 -11.14 5.62 -14.76
CA ALA A 318 -11.80 6.75 -15.42
C ALA A 318 -12.82 6.28 -16.49
N PRO A 319 -14.10 6.72 -16.43
CA PRO A 319 -15.21 6.06 -17.14
C PRO A 319 -15.16 6.16 -18.67
N LEU A 320 -14.47 7.15 -19.23
CA LEU A 320 -14.32 7.36 -20.68
C LEU A 320 -12.84 7.24 -21.14
N ALA A 321 -11.97 6.68 -20.30
CA ALA A 321 -10.55 6.52 -20.65
C ALA A 321 -10.32 5.39 -21.67
N ALA A 322 -9.88 5.76 -22.86
CA ALA A 322 -9.38 4.84 -23.86
C ALA A 322 -7.93 4.47 -23.52
N ARG A 323 -7.73 3.36 -22.82
CA ARG A 323 -6.40 2.75 -22.71
C ARG A 323 -5.98 2.25 -24.09
N VAL A 324 -5.05 2.94 -24.73
CA VAL A 324 -4.62 2.65 -26.11
C VAL A 324 -4.04 1.23 -26.15
N PRO A 325 -4.59 0.31 -26.97
CA PRO A 325 -4.01 -1.03 -27.11
C PRO A 325 -2.63 -0.91 -27.74
N LEU A 326 -1.68 -1.66 -27.20
CA LEU A 326 -0.33 -1.71 -27.73
C LEU A 326 -0.31 -2.64 -28.94
N ASP A 327 0.20 -2.16 -30.07
CA ASP A 327 0.56 -3.05 -31.16
C ASP A 327 1.55 -4.10 -30.64
N PRO A 328 1.36 -5.40 -30.95
CA PRO A 328 2.29 -6.43 -30.52
C PRO A 328 3.66 -6.13 -31.15
N PRO A 329 4.77 -6.25 -30.39
CA PRO A 329 6.09 -5.92 -30.90
C PRO A 329 6.35 -6.71 -32.18
N ALA A 330 6.58 -5.99 -33.28
CA ALA A 330 6.75 -6.58 -34.61
C ALA A 330 7.80 -7.67 -34.52
N ARG A 331 7.41 -8.92 -34.82
CA ARG A 331 8.28 -10.10 -34.66
C ARG A 331 9.57 -9.84 -35.44
N ALA A 332 10.68 -9.64 -34.72
CA ALA A 332 11.97 -9.36 -35.30
C ALA A 332 12.27 -10.42 -36.35
N HIS A 333 12.30 -10.01 -37.62
CA HIS A 333 12.38 -10.92 -38.75
C HIS A 333 13.69 -11.70 -38.61
N THR A 334 13.60 -12.99 -38.30
CA THR A 334 14.78 -13.76 -37.90
C THR A 334 15.56 -14.10 -39.16
N GLU A 335 16.44 -13.18 -39.56
CA GLU A 335 17.28 -13.27 -40.75
C GLU A 335 18.20 -14.48 -40.60
N ARG A 336 17.76 -15.62 -41.14
CA ARG A 336 18.57 -16.84 -41.29
C ARG A 336 19.70 -16.55 -42.26
N ARG A 337 20.81 -16.02 -41.75
CA ARG A 337 22.10 -16.06 -42.45
C ARG A 337 22.50 -17.53 -42.59
N ALA A 338 22.37 -18.04 -43.82
CA ALA A 338 22.93 -19.31 -44.21
C ALA A 338 24.41 -19.10 -44.57
N HIS A 339 25.29 -19.73 -43.81
CA HIS A 339 26.70 -19.97 -44.10
C HIS A 339 27.04 -21.36 -43.54
#